data_AF-A0AA36G8N0-F1
#
_entry.id   AF-A0AA36G8N0-F1
#
_cell.length_a   1.000
_cell.length_b   1.000
_cell.length_c   1.000
_cell.angle_alpha   90.00
_cell.angle_beta   90.00
_cell.angle_gamma   90.00
#
_symmetry.space_group_name_H-M   'P 1'
#
loop_
_entity.id
_entity.type
_entity.pdbx_description
1 polymer ?
#
loop_
_entity_poly.entity_id
_entity_poly.type
_entity_poly.pdbx_seq_one_letter_code
_entity_poly.pdbx_strand_id
1 'polypeptide(L)'
;MVWRAILFVTAFTVLASDGWLVPRIKRQTVVSSNAETSGNADTIETDAMAQHYKTADGTVGMNVSSAGNATGANSASIDNQATGQVSDTQLNATGNVGATGANSSSYSEINAAVYGNDSLLSNSQQGNAVGTGDTAVLANGGGQITQGGTGSVLGGSQIGTAGATGSENSLSEVISQQNLTWNTLLAQLVGNAVAQGLGNAQANIDLGSGNQENGIEVNGLISGWNDNGGEINAETHGNATLNNNNHDLNGQMSGSATGDGHSHIVGATNLQSNSSGVNNTISMFGDADAQTDPNGQSAIDLNSDSHIKNGEGGAGNVNLNASAIGGNKDIVGQNGAKVNDANGGTLAINYGSVNGNGTENSSGSVVLNTNYTADGDAKLESLADGNSISTNNQNSSLNVNNQADLNNTNGVDNHGLASAGGISSGENSNLTGSGQLVIDGSGTGGSSNMEAFGGGNGSSAAETNAALSLIDGGVPRNSSVQGSVSATGDKTSVHSISTVTDQNGVQTLNNYQHATSIASGSSSSSASNYAVLRKKRAVRRKTARLGPLFDMLF
;
A
#
# COMPACT_ATOMS: atom_id res chain seq x y z
N MET A 1 -72.41 10.83 -87.31
CA MET A 1 -72.44 12.04 -86.47
C MET A 1 -71.05 12.23 -85.89
N VAL A 2 -70.38 13.27 -86.41
CA VAL A 2 -69.47 14.19 -85.71
C VAL A 2 -68.43 13.50 -84.81
N TRP A 3 -67.24 13.19 -85.37
CA TRP A 3 -66.02 14.03 -85.34
C TRP A 3 -65.40 14.02 -83.93
N ARG A 4 -64.10 13.85 -83.71
CA ARG A 4 -62.83 14.01 -84.45
C ARG A 4 -61.77 13.61 -83.39
N ALA A 5 -60.52 13.23 -83.60
CA ALA A 5 -59.52 13.43 -84.65
C ALA A 5 -58.24 12.78 -84.07
N ILE A 6 -57.47 11.98 -84.84
CA ILE A 6 -56.16 12.40 -85.43
C ILE A 6 -55.04 12.39 -84.37
N LEU A 7 -53.84 11.83 -84.54
CA LEU A 7 -53.06 11.21 -85.61
C LEU A 7 -51.89 10.50 -84.84
N PHE A 8 -51.45 9.29 -85.21
CA PHE A 8 -50.19 8.98 -85.91
C PHE A 8 -48.89 9.48 -85.21
N VAL A 9 -47.76 8.76 -85.13
CA VAL A 9 -46.99 8.02 -86.15
C VAL A 9 -45.99 7.11 -85.39
N THR A 10 -45.93 5.82 -85.77
CA THR A 10 -44.76 4.91 -85.99
C THR A 10 -43.32 5.38 -85.60
N ALA A 11 -42.32 4.56 -85.27
CA ALA A 11 -42.00 3.17 -85.60
C ALA A 11 -40.96 2.59 -84.62
N PHE A 12 -40.92 1.25 -84.60
CA PHE A 12 -39.86 0.30 -84.21
C PHE A 12 -38.43 0.81 -83.93
N THR A 13 -37.88 0.36 -82.80
CA THR A 13 -36.47 -0.07 -82.69
C THR A 13 -36.30 -1.18 -81.65
N VAL A 14 -35.51 -2.19 -82.01
CA VAL A 14 -35.05 -3.33 -81.20
C VAL A 14 -34.17 -2.84 -80.05
N LEU A 15 -34.34 -3.37 -78.84
CA LEU A 15 -33.31 -3.31 -77.79
C LEU A 15 -33.14 -4.65 -77.07
N ALA A 16 -31.85 -4.95 -76.89
CA ALA A 16 -31.27 -6.18 -76.40
C ALA A 16 -31.52 -6.43 -74.91
N SER A 17 -31.27 -7.67 -74.51
CA SER A 17 -31.28 -8.17 -73.15
C SER A 17 -30.27 -7.43 -72.25
N ASP A 18 -30.76 -6.62 -71.32
CA ASP A 18 -29.96 -6.12 -70.21
C ASP A 18 -29.80 -7.23 -69.17
N GLY A 19 -28.58 -7.76 -69.09
CA GLY A 19 -28.11 -8.55 -67.97
C GLY A 19 -28.18 -7.71 -66.69
N TRP A 20 -28.84 -8.24 -65.67
CA TRP A 20 -28.86 -7.68 -64.33
C TRP A 20 -27.43 -7.55 -63.77
N LEU A 21 -26.90 -6.32 -63.80
CA LEU A 21 -25.82 -5.92 -62.94
C LEU A 21 -26.40 -5.80 -61.51
N VAL A 22 -26.13 -6.80 -60.68
CA VAL A 22 -26.25 -6.67 -59.22
C VAL A 22 -25.46 -5.41 -58.84
N PRO A 23 -26.05 -4.44 -58.12
CA PRO A 23 -25.29 -3.30 -57.66
C PRO A 23 -24.20 -3.84 -56.73
N ARG A 24 -22.94 -3.73 -57.15
CA ARG A 24 -21.81 -3.89 -56.24
C ARG A 24 -22.03 -2.87 -55.13
N ILE A 25 -22.51 -3.33 -53.97
CA ILE A 25 -22.39 -2.57 -52.74
C ILE A 25 -20.89 -2.33 -52.58
N LYS A 26 -20.45 -1.09 -52.82
CA LYS A 26 -19.10 -0.69 -52.46
C LYS A 26 -19.03 -0.86 -50.95
N ARG A 27 -18.35 -1.91 -50.47
CA ARG A 27 -17.86 -1.95 -49.08
C ARG A 27 -16.95 -0.74 -48.95
N GLN A 28 -17.45 0.32 -48.32
CA GLN A 28 -16.71 1.55 -48.11
C GLN A 28 -15.81 1.31 -46.89
N THR A 29 -14.50 1.19 -47.13
CA THR A 29 -13.50 1.17 -46.05
C THR A 29 -13.23 2.61 -45.62
N VAL A 30 -13.13 2.85 -44.31
CA VAL A 30 -12.89 4.18 -43.71
C VAL A 30 -11.65 4.09 -42.85
N VAL A 31 -10.72 5.02 -43.02
CA VAL A 31 -9.53 5.19 -42.16
C VAL A 31 -9.37 6.67 -41.86
N SER A 32 -9.17 6.99 -40.57
CA SER A 32 -9.04 8.34 -40.06
C SER A 32 -8.16 8.37 -38.82
N SER A 33 -7.21 9.30 -38.78
CA SER A 33 -6.46 9.67 -37.59
C SER A 33 -6.80 11.10 -37.20
N ASN A 34 -6.77 11.36 -35.90
CA ASN A 34 -6.88 12.69 -35.33
C ASN A 34 -5.81 12.85 -34.23
N ALA A 35 -5.14 14.00 -34.21
CA ALA A 35 -4.21 14.39 -33.17
C ALA A 35 -4.58 15.81 -32.76
N GLU A 36 -5.01 15.99 -31.52
CA GLU A 36 -5.41 17.28 -30.98
C GLU A 36 -4.56 17.61 -29.74
N THR A 37 -4.29 18.89 -29.53
CA THR A 37 -3.59 19.39 -28.34
C THR A 37 -4.46 20.45 -27.68
N SER A 38 -4.67 20.31 -26.38
CA SER A 38 -5.36 21.31 -25.55
C SER A 38 -4.43 21.73 -24.41
N GLY A 39 -4.36 23.03 -24.07
CA GLY A 39 -3.56 23.53 -22.93
C GLY A 39 -2.64 24.73 -23.22
N ASN A 40 -2.10 25.34 -22.15
CA ASN A 40 -1.04 26.38 -22.22
C ASN A 40 0.34 25.71 -22.27
N ALA A 41 0.70 25.13 -23.41
CA ALA A 41 2.05 24.61 -23.64
C ALA A 41 2.92 25.65 -24.34
N ASP A 42 4.22 25.69 -24.00
CA ASP A 42 5.21 26.54 -24.65
C ASP A 42 5.62 25.98 -26.02
N THR A 43 5.57 24.65 -26.18
CA THR A 43 5.87 23.93 -27.44
C THR A 43 4.85 22.81 -27.67
N ILE A 44 4.33 22.73 -28.91
CA ILE A 44 3.35 21.72 -29.34
C ILE A 44 3.77 21.15 -30.72
N GLU A 45 3.84 19.83 -30.83
CA GLU A 45 4.03 19.11 -32.10
C GLU A 45 3.00 17.98 -32.22
N THR A 46 2.29 17.90 -33.35
CA THR A 46 1.30 16.83 -33.61
C THR A 46 1.38 16.35 -35.05
N ASP A 47 1.26 15.03 -35.24
CA ASP A 47 1.26 14.36 -36.53
C ASP A 47 0.14 13.33 -36.60
N ALA A 48 -0.62 13.30 -37.70
CA ALA A 48 -1.67 12.32 -37.94
C ALA A 48 -1.57 11.78 -39.38
N MET A 49 -1.47 10.45 -39.53
CA MET A 49 -1.41 9.78 -40.83
C MET A 49 -2.52 8.74 -40.98
N ALA A 50 -3.14 8.71 -42.15
CA ALA A 50 -4.21 7.78 -42.51
C ALA A 50 -3.98 7.29 -43.95
N GLN A 51 -3.69 6.00 -44.12
CA GLN A 51 -3.40 5.42 -45.44
C GLN A 51 -4.15 4.11 -45.67
N HIS A 52 -4.73 3.98 -46.87
CA HIS A 52 -5.09 2.70 -47.46
C HIS A 52 -4.08 2.31 -48.53
N TYR A 53 -3.79 1.02 -48.64
CA TYR A 53 -2.98 0.49 -49.74
C TYR A 53 -3.48 -0.87 -50.20
N LYS A 54 -3.04 -1.25 -51.39
CA LYS A 54 -3.28 -2.56 -51.97
C LYS A 54 -1.97 -3.10 -52.53
N THR A 55 -1.59 -4.31 -52.14
CA THR A 55 -0.37 -4.98 -52.60
C THR A 55 -0.55 -5.64 -53.96
N ALA A 56 0.57 -6.07 -54.56
CA ALA A 56 0.58 -6.71 -55.88
C ALA A 56 -0.19 -8.05 -55.92
N ASP A 57 -0.28 -8.76 -54.78
CA ASP A 57 -1.08 -9.99 -54.62
C ASP A 57 -2.58 -9.72 -54.40
N GLY A 58 -2.98 -8.45 -54.26
CA GLY A 58 -4.36 -8.02 -54.11
C GLY A 58 -4.83 -7.80 -52.67
N THR A 59 -3.98 -8.04 -51.67
CA THR A 59 -4.29 -7.78 -50.26
C THR A 59 -4.53 -6.29 -50.02
N VAL A 60 -5.61 -5.95 -49.32
CA VAL A 60 -5.91 -4.57 -48.89
C VAL A 60 -5.42 -4.40 -47.46
N GLY A 61 -4.73 -3.30 -47.21
CA GLY A 61 -4.25 -2.95 -45.87
C GLY A 61 -4.51 -1.48 -45.54
N MET A 62 -4.36 -1.18 -44.27
CA MET A 62 -4.39 0.18 -43.73
C MET A 62 -3.27 0.41 -42.74
N ASN A 63 -2.79 1.66 -42.69
CA ASN A 63 -1.96 2.19 -41.62
C ASN A 63 -2.62 3.47 -41.11
N VAL A 64 -2.75 3.61 -39.80
CA VAL A 64 -3.23 4.82 -39.14
C VAL A 64 -2.30 5.14 -37.97
N SER A 65 -1.84 6.38 -37.87
CA SER A 65 -1.01 6.84 -36.76
C SER A 65 -1.44 8.22 -36.28
N SER A 66 -1.21 8.48 -35.00
CA SER A 66 -1.45 9.74 -34.33
C SER A 66 -0.38 9.94 -33.25
N ALA A 67 0.40 11.00 -33.34
CA ALA A 67 1.51 11.32 -32.45
C ALA A 67 1.38 12.77 -31.95
N GLY A 68 1.73 13.01 -30.68
CA GLY A 68 1.61 14.35 -30.11
C GLY A 68 2.54 14.61 -28.92
N ASN A 69 3.19 15.77 -28.92
CA ASN A 69 4.08 16.29 -27.88
C ASN A 69 3.62 17.66 -27.39
N ALA A 70 3.50 17.81 -26.07
CA ALA A 70 3.23 19.10 -25.43
C ALA A 70 4.19 19.32 -24.26
N THR A 71 4.88 20.46 -24.25
CA THR A 71 5.78 20.90 -23.16
C THR A 71 5.47 22.34 -22.77
N GLY A 72 5.32 22.65 -21.49
CA GLY A 72 5.11 24.04 -21.05
C GLY A 72 5.10 24.23 -19.54
N ALA A 73 5.32 25.46 -19.08
CA ALA A 73 5.22 25.79 -17.67
C ALA A 73 3.77 25.69 -17.14
N ASN A 74 3.60 25.07 -15.97
CA ASN A 74 2.34 24.83 -15.26
C ASN A 74 1.43 23.71 -15.80
N SER A 75 1.19 23.60 -17.11
CA SER A 75 0.30 22.53 -17.64
C SER A 75 0.54 22.21 -19.12
N ALA A 76 0.53 20.93 -19.50
CA ALA A 76 0.58 20.45 -20.89
C ALA A 76 -0.35 19.24 -21.07
N SER A 77 -1.02 19.10 -22.22
CA SER A 77 -1.81 17.88 -22.53
C SER A 77 -1.96 17.59 -24.02
N ILE A 78 -2.07 16.31 -24.38
CA ILE A 78 -2.26 15.76 -25.73
C ILE A 78 -3.44 14.80 -25.75
N ASP A 79 -4.26 14.86 -26.80
CA ASP A 79 -5.37 13.94 -27.07
C ASP A 79 -5.24 13.34 -28.48
N ASN A 80 -4.81 12.07 -28.55
CA ASN A 80 -4.65 11.35 -29.81
C ASN A 80 -5.76 10.32 -30.04
N GLN A 81 -6.25 10.20 -31.27
CA GLN A 81 -7.22 9.19 -31.67
C GLN A 81 -6.85 8.56 -33.02
N ALA A 82 -6.95 7.24 -33.14
CA ALA A 82 -6.75 6.53 -34.39
C ALA A 82 -7.89 5.53 -34.63
N THR A 83 -8.49 5.62 -35.82
CA THR A 83 -9.60 4.75 -36.22
C THR A 83 -9.40 4.23 -37.63
N GLY A 84 -9.78 2.97 -37.87
CA GLY A 84 -9.84 2.50 -39.25
C GLY A 84 -10.41 1.12 -39.42
N GLN A 85 -10.82 0.83 -40.65
CA GLN A 85 -11.54 -0.38 -40.99
C GLN A 85 -11.13 -0.91 -42.36
N VAL A 86 -10.73 -2.19 -42.40
CA VAL A 86 -10.55 -2.96 -43.62
C VAL A 86 -11.41 -4.22 -43.52
N SER A 87 -12.34 -4.37 -44.46
CA SER A 87 -13.33 -5.46 -44.46
C SER A 87 -14.12 -5.51 -43.13
N ASP A 88 -14.06 -6.62 -42.41
CA ASP A 88 -14.78 -6.85 -41.15
C ASP A 88 -13.90 -6.55 -39.92
N THR A 89 -12.66 -6.05 -40.12
CA THR A 89 -11.71 -5.68 -39.06
C THR A 89 -11.72 -4.17 -38.84
N GLN A 90 -12.01 -3.74 -37.61
CA GLN A 90 -12.01 -2.34 -37.17
C GLN A 90 -10.99 -2.16 -36.03
N LEU A 91 -10.27 -1.04 -36.07
CA LEU A 91 -9.33 -0.57 -35.05
C LEU A 91 -9.84 0.75 -34.46
N ASN A 92 -9.78 0.88 -33.15
CA ASN A 92 -10.04 2.12 -32.42
C ASN A 92 -9.02 2.26 -31.28
N ALA A 93 -8.40 3.43 -31.16
CA ALA A 93 -7.39 3.69 -30.15
C ALA A 93 -7.45 5.15 -29.68
N THR A 94 -7.21 5.37 -28.39
CA THR A 94 -7.20 6.70 -27.75
C THR A 94 -5.96 6.90 -26.90
N GLY A 95 -5.40 8.11 -26.94
CA GLY A 95 -4.04 8.43 -26.54
C GLY A 95 -3.99 9.76 -25.78
N ASN A 96 -4.53 9.83 -24.57
CA ASN A 96 -4.67 11.09 -23.83
C ASN A 96 -3.66 11.15 -22.69
N VAL A 97 -2.89 12.24 -22.60
CA VAL A 97 -1.97 12.45 -21.47
C VAL A 97 -1.83 13.92 -21.14
N GLY A 98 -1.84 14.24 -19.85
CA GLY A 98 -1.65 15.58 -19.32
C GLY A 98 -0.71 15.60 -18.13
N ALA A 99 0.07 16.67 -18.02
CA ALA A 99 0.96 16.98 -16.90
C ALA A 99 0.67 18.40 -16.38
N THR A 100 0.74 18.56 -15.06
CA THR A 100 0.51 19.81 -14.33
C THR A 100 1.60 20.01 -13.28
N GLY A 101 1.98 21.26 -13.03
CA GLY A 101 3.07 21.63 -12.11
C GLY A 101 4.36 21.98 -12.85
N ALA A 102 5.38 22.42 -12.11
CA ALA A 102 6.62 22.91 -12.73
C ALA A 102 7.34 21.74 -13.43
N ASN A 103 8.17 21.88 -14.46
CA ASN A 103 7.75 22.41 -15.76
C ASN A 103 7.38 21.27 -16.74
N SER A 104 6.20 20.70 -16.44
CA SER A 104 5.33 19.78 -17.21
C SER A 104 5.73 19.36 -18.63
N SER A 105 5.61 18.07 -18.92
CA SER A 105 5.56 17.56 -20.29
C SER A 105 4.64 16.34 -20.44
N SER A 106 4.16 16.12 -21.66
CA SER A 106 3.17 15.11 -22.03
C SER A 106 3.46 14.60 -23.43
N TYR A 107 3.39 13.30 -23.64
CA TYR A 107 3.61 12.70 -24.93
C TYR A 107 2.80 11.42 -25.14
N SER A 108 2.03 11.37 -26.22
CA SER A 108 1.27 10.18 -26.64
C SER A 108 1.69 9.78 -28.05
N GLU A 109 1.66 8.48 -28.34
CA GLU A 109 1.73 8.00 -29.72
C GLU A 109 0.93 6.71 -29.93
N ILE A 110 0.17 6.65 -31.02
CA ILE A 110 -0.61 5.50 -31.46
C ILE A 110 -0.20 5.15 -32.88
N ASN A 111 0.12 3.87 -33.11
CA ASN A 111 0.35 3.29 -34.43
C ASN A 111 -0.54 2.06 -34.57
N ALA A 112 -1.40 2.02 -35.59
CA ALA A 112 -2.28 0.89 -35.83
C ALA A 112 -2.31 0.49 -37.31
N ALA A 113 -2.35 -0.81 -37.57
CA ALA A 113 -2.27 -1.35 -38.92
C ALA A 113 -3.14 -2.60 -39.09
N VAL A 114 -3.66 -2.77 -40.31
CA VAL A 114 -4.25 -4.03 -40.78
C VAL A 114 -3.55 -4.44 -42.06
N TYR A 115 -3.05 -5.66 -42.12
CA TYR A 115 -2.46 -6.27 -43.31
C TYR A 115 -3.05 -7.66 -43.52
N GLY A 116 -3.98 -7.79 -44.47
CA GLY A 116 -4.69 -9.07 -44.66
C GLY A 116 -5.50 -9.44 -43.43
N ASN A 117 -5.13 -10.56 -42.78
CA ASN A 117 -5.76 -11.02 -41.53
C ASN A 117 -5.02 -10.54 -40.27
N ASP A 118 -3.85 -9.93 -40.43
CA ASP A 118 -3.04 -9.45 -39.31
C ASP A 118 -3.49 -8.06 -38.90
N SER A 119 -3.59 -7.84 -37.60
CA SER A 119 -3.98 -6.56 -37.01
C SER A 119 -3.08 -6.26 -35.83
N LEU A 120 -2.60 -5.02 -35.78
CA LEU A 120 -1.71 -4.51 -34.75
C LEU A 120 -2.19 -3.13 -34.31
N LEU A 121 -2.15 -2.91 -33.02
CA LEU A 121 -2.38 -1.63 -32.39
C LEU A 121 -1.31 -1.44 -31.31
N SER A 122 -0.52 -0.39 -31.44
CA SER A 122 0.43 0.09 -30.45
C SER A 122 -0.07 1.42 -29.91
N ASN A 123 -0.08 1.59 -28.60
CA ASN A 123 -0.45 2.82 -27.91
C ASN A 123 0.62 3.12 -26.86
N SER A 124 1.01 4.37 -26.74
CA SER A 124 2.03 4.85 -25.83
C SER A 124 1.55 6.17 -25.25
N GLN A 125 1.73 6.37 -23.94
CA GLN A 125 1.38 7.59 -23.25
C GLN A 125 2.43 7.85 -22.20
N GLN A 126 2.85 9.09 -22.03
CA GLN A 126 3.94 9.51 -21.18
C GLN A 126 3.64 10.89 -20.66
N GLY A 127 3.88 11.15 -19.39
CA GLY A 127 3.73 12.46 -18.80
C GLY A 127 4.71 12.64 -17.67
N ASN A 128 5.11 13.88 -17.44
CA ASN A 128 6.17 14.24 -16.53
C ASN A 128 5.92 15.61 -15.91
N ALA A 129 6.15 15.77 -14.62
CA ALA A 129 6.05 17.04 -13.90
C ALA A 129 7.15 17.10 -12.81
N VAL A 130 7.86 18.21 -12.73
CA VAL A 130 9.13 18.50 -12.03
C VAL A 130 9.20 19.90 -11.33
N GLY A 131 8.80 20.00 -10.06
CA GLY A 131 9.22 20.89 -8.93
C GLY A 131 9.16 22.43 -9.06
N THR A 132 8.47 23.22 -8.22
CA THR A 132 8.02 23.08 -6.81
C THR A 132 6.52 23.34 -6.64
N GLY A 133 5.93 22.92 -5.51
CA GLY A 133 4.49 22.97 -5.26
C GLY A 133 3.81 21.68 -5.69
N ASP A 134 2.57 21.76 -6.18
CA ASP A 134 1.83 20.57 -6.62
C ASP A 134 2.22 20.18 -8.05
N THR A 135 2.60 18.92 -8.24
CA THR A 135 2.78 18.28 -9.55
C THR A 135 1.82 17.11 -9.71
N ALA A 136 1.31 16.92 -10.92
CA ALA A 136 0.37 15.86 -11.22
C ALA A 136 0.46 15.44 -12.69
N VAL A 137 0.24 14.16 -12.95
CA VAL A 137 0.18 13.58 -14.29
C VAL A 137 -1.01 12.63 -14.39
N LEU A 138 -1.73 12.72 -15.51
CA LEU A 138 -2.85 11.85 -15.86
C LEU A 138 -2.68 11.35 -17.30
N ALA A 139 -2.59 10.04 -17.45
CA ALA A 139 -2.59 9.31 -18.72
C ALA A 139 -3.83 8.42 -18.79
N ASN A 140 -4.61 8.52 -19.86
CA ASN A 140 -5.75 7.66 -20.13
C ASN A 140 -5.77 7.24 -21.60
N GLY A 141 -5.74 5.94 -21.84
CA GLY A 141 -5.67 5.38 -23.18
C GLY A 141 -6.32 4.03 -23.35
N GLY A 142 -5.94 3.40 -24.46
CA GLY A 142 -6.33 2.05 -24.77
C GLY A 142 -6.62 1.86 -26.25
N GLY A 143 -6.94 0.62 -26.58
CA GLY A 143 -7.06 0.16 -27.93
C GLY A 143 -7.99 -1.04 -28.00
N GLN A 144 -8.77 -1.10 -29.07
CA GLN A 144 -9.66 -2.21 -29.36
C GLN A 144 -9.56 -2.60 -30.83
N ILE A 145 -9.41 -3.90 -31.05
CA ILE A 145 -9.55 -4.54 -32.36
C ILE A 145 -10.90 -5.25 -32.37
N THR A 146 -11.72 -5.01 -33.38
CA THR A 146 -13.01 -5.67 -33.59
C THR A 146 -12.96 -6.44 -34.90
N GLN A 147 -13.30 -7.73 -34.91
CA GLN A 147 -13.46 -8.53 -36.13
C GLN A 147 -14.86 -9.12 -36.20
N GLY A 148 -15.56 -8.94 -37.33
CA GLY A 148 -16.91 -9.49 -37.52
C GLY A 148 -17.94 -8.98 -36.51
N GLY A 149 -17.73 -7.78 -35.95
CA GLY A 149 -18.57 -7.19 -34.90
C GLY A 149 -18.27 -7.66 -33.48
N THR A 150 -17.24 -8.49 -33.28
CA THR A 150 -16.80 -8.95 -31.95
C THR A 150 -15.49 -8.27 -31.59
N GLY A 151 -15.45 -7.59 -30.44
CA GLY A 151 -14.23 -7.00 -29.90
C GLY A 151 -13.26 -8.09 -29.40
N SER A 152 -11.96 -7.84 -29.48
CA SER A 152 -10.95 -8.69 -28.83
C SER A 152 -11.25 -8.77 -27.33
N VAL A 153 -11.24 -10.00 -26.80
CA VAL A 153 -11.36 -10.29 -25.36
C VAL A 153 -10.17 -9.75 -24.55
N LEU A 154 -9.10 -9.33 -25.24
CA LEU A 154 -7.90 -8.76 -24.65
C LEU A 154 -7.87 -7.23 -24.76
N GLY A 155 -8.87 -6.58 -25.38
CA GLY A 155 -8.95 -5.11 -25.42
C GLY A 155 -9.31 -4.52 -24.06
N GLY A 156 -8.74 -3.35 -23.74
CA GLY A 156 -8.94 -2.69 -22.45
C GLY A 156 -8.41 -1.25 -22.42
N SER A 157 -8.91 -0.49 -21.44
CA SER A 157 -8.44 0.87 -21.13
C SER A 157 -7.16 0.81 -20.32
N GLN A 158 -6.34 1.86 -20.43
CA GLN A 158 -5.17 2.09 -19.61
C GLN A 158 -5.35 3.39 -18.85
N ILE A 159 -5.05 3.38 -17.56
CA ILE A 159 -5.06 4.55 -16.70
C ILE A 159 -3.70 4.60 -16.02
N GLY A 160 -3.11 5.78 -15.97
CA GLY A 160 -1.94 6.04 -15.16
C GLY A 160 -2.03 7.43 -14.56
N THR A 161 -1.92 7.53 -13.25
CA THR A 161 -1.81 8.80 -12.55
C THR A 161 -0.62 8.80 -11.61
N ALA A 162 0.00 9.96 -11.47
CA ALA A 162 1.02 10.25 -10.47
C ALA A 162 0.77 11.66 -9.92
N GLY A 163 0.90 11.86 -8.61
CA GLY A 163 0.72 13.15 -7.95
C GLY A 163 1.71 13.35 -6.81
N ALA A 164 2.27 14.54 -6.70
CA ALA A 164 3.22 14.89 -5.65
C ALA A 164 3.02 16.34 -5.17
N THR A 165 2.99 16.53 -3.87
CA THR A 165 2.84 17.83 -3.21
C THR A 165 3.97 18.01 -2.21
N GLY A 166 4.80 19.03 -2.40
CA GLY A 166 5.92 19.34 -1.53
C GLY A 166 6.42 20.77 -1.71
N SER A 167 6.87 21.41 -0.62
CA SER A 167 7.35 22.79 -0.65
C SER A 167 8.77 22.94 -1.20
N GLU A 168 9.58 21.89 -1.12
CA GLU A 168 10.99 21.92 -1.54
C GLU A 168 11.19 21.27 -2.91
N ASN A 169 10.53 20.12 -3.11
CA ASN A 169 10.62 19.38 -4.36
C ASN A 169 9.34 18.57 -4.57
N SER A 170 8.94 18.42 -5.83
CA SER A 170 7.83 17.58 -6.23
C SER A 170 8.06 17.04 -7.63
N LEU A 171 7.88 15.75 -7.82
CA LEU A 171 8.04 15.03 -9.07
C LEU A 171 6.83 14.13 -9.24
N SER A 172 6.25 14.11 -10.44
CA SER A 172 5.28 13.09 -10.80
C SER A 172 5.52 12.70 -12.24
N GLU A 173 5.79 11.43 -12.49
CA GLU A 173 6.02 10.95 -13.84
C GLU A 173 5.28 9.64 -14.04
N VAL A 174 4.55 9.55 -15.14
CA VAL A 174 3.73 8.41 -15.55
C VAL A 174 4.07 8.09 -16.99
N ILE A 175 4.03 6.83 -17.38
CA ILE A 175 3.91 6.42 -18.77
C ILE A 175 3.10 5.15 -18.71
N SER A 176 2.08 4.92 -19.59
CA SER A 176 2.12 3.57 -20.16
C SER A 176 1.31 3.06 -21.35
N GLN A 177 1.94 1.99 -21.86
CA GLN A 177 1.96 1.47 -23.20
C GLN A 177 1.12 0.22 -23.35
N GLN A 178 0.54 0.05 -24.54
CA GLN A 178 -0.21 -1.11 -24.97
C GLN A 178 0.28 -1.59 -26.33
N ASN A 179 0.47 -2.89 -26.48
CA ASN A 179 0.58 -3.57 -27.75
C ASN A 179 -0.50 -4.64 -27.82
N LEU A 180 -1.41 -4.48 -28.77
CA LEU A 180 -2.56 -5.35 -28.97
C LEU A 180 -2.51 -5.95 -30.38
N THR A 181 -2.65 -7.27 -30.45
CA THR A 181 -3.02 -7.99 -31.66
C THR A 181 -4.35 -8.71 -31.40
N TRP A 182 -4.87 -9.41 -32.40
CA TRP A 182 -6.08 -10.23 -32.19
C TRP A 182 -5.92 -11.25 -31.06
N ASN A 183 -4.73 -11.84 -30.91
CA ASN A 183 -4.47 -12.95 -29.99
C ASN A 183 -3.58 -12.58 -28.80
N THR A 184 -3.03 -11.36 -28.78
CA THR A 184 -2.05 -10.97 -27.76
C THR A 184 -2.33 -9.59 -27.21
N LEU A 185 -2.26 -9.44 -25.88
CA LEU A 185 -2.14 -8.15 -25.21
C LEU A 185 -0.83 -8.12 -24.43
N LEU A 186 -0.07 -7.05 -24.63
CA LEU A 186 1.01 -6.63 -23.76
C LEU A 186 0.68 -5.20 -23.29
N ALA A 187 0.48 -5.02 -22.00
CA ALA A 187 0.45 -3.71 -21.37
C ALA A 187 1.60 -3.63 -20.36
N GLN A 188 2.29 -2.51 -20.37
CA GLN A 188 3.20 -2.12 -19.30
C GLN A 188 2.56 -0.92 -18.60
N LEU A 189 2.86 -0.69 -17.32
CA LEU A 189 2.41 0.43 -16.49
C LEU A 189 3.58 0.87 -15.62
N VAL A 190 3.94 2.16 -15.64
CA VAL A 190 4.98 2.71 -14.76
C VAL A 190 4.49 4.03 -14.18
N GLY A 191 4.52 4.12 -12.85
CA GLY A 191 4.18 5.31 -12.09
C GLY A 191 5.27 5.62 -11.09
N ASN A 192 5.62 6.89 -10.98
CA ASN A 192 6.56 7.40 -10.00
C ASN A 192 6.08 8.75 -9.48
N ALA A 193 6.00 8.89 -8.15
CA ALA A 193 5.72 10.16 -7.51
C ALA A 193 6.67 10.35 -6.32
N VAL A 194 7.30 11.52 -6.25
CA VAL A 194 8.26 11.89 -5.19
C VAL A 194 7.94 13.30 -4.73
N ALA A 195 7.84 13.52 -3.43
CA ALA A 195 7.64 14.82 -2.83
C ALA A 195 8.56 15.04 -1.63
N GLN A 196 9.05 16.27 -1.50
CA GLN A 196 9.83 16.74 -0.37
C GLN A 196 9.30 18.09 0.07
N GLY A 197 9.12 18.26 1.37
CA GLY A 197 8.58 19.50 1.92
C GLY A 197 8.95 19.75 3.37
N LEU A 198 8.90 21.02 3.74
CA LEU A 198 8.98 21.49 5.11
C LEU A 198 7.55 21.52 5.67
N GLY A 199 7.33 20.76 6.73
CA GLY A 199 6.05 20.65 7.42
C GLY A 199 5.07 19.67 6.78
N ASN A 200 5.04 19.49 5.45
CA ASN A 200 4.22 18.44 4.81
C ASN A 200 4.74 18.02 3.43
N ALA A 201 4.52 16.74 3.09
CA ALA A 201 4.69 16.22 1.74
C ALA A 201 3.76 15.02 1.47
N GLN A 202 3.39 14.81 0.21
CA GLN A 202 2.57 13.68 -0.23
C GLN A 202 2.98 13.21 -1.63
N ALA A 203 2.99 11.90 -1.85
CA ALA A 203 3.16 11.28 -3.17
C ALA A 203 2.12 10.17 -3.36
N ASN A 204 1.56 10.04 -4.56
CA ASN A 204 0.61 8.99 -4.90
C ASN A 204 0.66 8.57 -6.37
N ILE A 205 0.25 7.33 -6.62
CA ILE A 205 0.08 6.74 -7.96
C ILE A 205 -1.19 5.90 -8.03
N ASP A 206 -1.79 5.84 -9.21
CA ASP A 206 -2.88 4.91 -9.55
C ASP A 206 -2.69 4.46 -11.00
N LEU A 207 -2.40 3.17 -11.18
CA LEU A 207 -2.09 2.55 -12.45
C LEU A 207 -3.07 1.41 -12.71
N GLY A 208 -3.68 1.37 -13.89
CA GLY A 208 -4.61 0.32 -14.27
C GLY A 208 -4.53 -0.05 -15.75
N SER A 209 -4.74 -1.33 -16.07
CA SER A 209 -4.83 -1.80 -17.46
C SER A 209 -5.66 -3.08 -17.58
N GLY A 210 -6.23 -3.30 -18.76
CA GLY A 210 -6.96 -4.52 -19.10
C GLY A 210 -8.47 -4.35 -18.97
N ASN A 211 -9.15 -5.44 -18.59
CA ASN A 211 -10.60 -5.46 -18.44
C ASN A 211 -11.03 -6.28 -17.21
N GLN A 212 -12.34 -6.41 -17.01
CA GLN A 212 -12.91 -7.07 -15.83
C GLN A 212 -12.45 -8.53 -15.65
N GLU A 213 -12.11 -9.25 -16.71
CA GLU A 213 -11.71 -10.67 -16.67
C GLU A 213 -10.20 -10.89 -16.76
N ASN A 214 -9.48 -9.86 -17.22
CA ASN A 214 -8.03 -9.87 -17.41
C ASN A 214 -7.46 -8.46 -17.19
N GLY A 215 -7.20 -8.12 -15.92
CA GLY A 215 -6.87 -6.76 -15.51
C GLY A 215 -5.83 -6.69 -14.40
N ILE A 216 -5.15 -5.55 -14.33
CA ILE A 216 -4.14 -5.23 -13.31
C ILE A 216 -4.38 -3.82 -12.76
N GLU A 217 -4.13 -3.64 -11.47
CA GLU A 217 -4.15 -2.34 -10.77
C GLU A 217 -2.98 -2.25 -9.79
N VAL A 218 -2.31 -1.09 -9.74
CA VAL A 218 -1.24 -0.75 -8.80
C VAL A 218 -1.47 0.65 -8.26
N ASN A 219 -1.79 0.73 -6.97
CA ASN A 219 -2.06 1.98 -6.26
C ASN A 219 -1.05 2.17 -5.13
N GLY A 220 -0.61 3.41 -4.93
CA GLY A 220 0.31 3.78 -3.86
C GLY A 220 0.00 5.18 -3.35
N LEU A 221 0.11 5.39 -2.04
CA LEU A 221 0.01 6.69 -1.38
C LEU A 221 0.98 6.71 -0.22
N ILE A 222 1.66 7.84 -0.05
CA ILE A 222 2.33 8.19 1.21
C ILE A 222 2.20 9.67 1.48
N SER A 223 1.90 10.01 2.72
CA SER A 223 1.66 11.38 3.18
C SER A 223 2.23 11.54 4.58
N GLY A 224 2.91 12.66 4.82
CA GLY A 224 3.47 12.98 6.11
C GLY A 224 3.40 14.45 6.43
N TRP A 225 3.53 14.76 7.72
CA TRP A 225 3.58 16.13 8.20
C TRP A 225 4.38 16.25 9.51
N ASN A 226 4.83 17.47 9.80
CA ASN A 226 5.46 17.86 11.06
C ASN A 226 5.03 19.28 11.47
N ASP A 227 4.63 19.45 12.73
CA ASP A 227 4.06 20.72 13.24
C ASP A 227 5.04 21.91 13.22
N ASN A 228 6.35 21.65 13.28
CA ASN A 228 7.38 22.66 13.43
C ASN A 228 8.23 22.85 12.17
N GLY A 229 7.70 22.47 11.01
CA GLY A 229 8.37 22.66 9.72
C GLY A 229 9.53 21.69 9.49
N GLY A 230 9.48 20.50 10.10
CA GLY A 230 10.40 19.40 9.85
C GLY A 230 10.41 18.91 8.40
N GLU A 231 11.43 18.14 8.05
CA GLU A 231 11.62 17.58 6.72
C GLU A 231 10.72 16.36 6.52
N ILE A 232 9.91 16.39 5.46
CA ILE A 232 9.05 15.29 5.04
C ILE A 232 9.48 14.82 3.65
N ASN A 233 9.71 13.52 3.50
CA ASN A 233 9.93 12.85 2.23
C ASN A 233 8.81 11.83 1.98
N ALA A 234 8.28 11.80 0.77
CA ALA A 234 7.22 10.92 0.35
C ALA A 234 7.51 10.40 -1.06
N GLU A 235 7.56 9.08 -1.23
CA GLU A 235 7.86 8.42 -2.50
C GLU A 235 6.95 7.20 -2.70
N THR A 236 6.38 7.09 -3.89
CA THR A 236 5.61 5.92 -4.33
C THR A 236 6.01 5.53 -5.73
N HIS A 237 6.31 4.24 -5.92
CA HIS A 237 6.66 3.67 -7.21
C HIS A 237 5.78 2.46 -7.53
N GLY A 238 5.36 2.35 -8.78
CA GLY A 238 4.56 1.25 -9.27
C GLY A 238 5.02 0.80 -10.64
N ASN A 239 5.12 -0.51 -10.82
CA ASN A 239 5.43 -1.12 -12.10
C ASN A 239 4.52 -2.33 -12.29
N ALA A 240 3.85 -2.41 -13.44
CA ALA A 240 3.09 -3.60 -13.78
C ALA A 240 3.21 -3.99 -15.25
N THR A 241 3.19 -5.29 -15.50
CA THR A 241 3.14 -5.88 -16.83
C THR A 241 1.98 -6.86 -16.89
N LEU A 242 1.10 -6.68 -17.87
CA LEU A 242 0.07 -7.63 -18.27
C LEU A 242 0.45 -8.17 -19.64
N ASN A 243 0.79 -9.46 -19.72
CA ASN A 243 1.09 -10.17 -20.95
C ASN A 243 0.12 -11.35 -21.10
N ASN A 244 -0.98 -11.13 -21.82
CA ASN A 244 -2.11 -12.03 -21.85
C ASN A 244 -2.58 -12.33 -20.41
N ASN A 245 -2.54 -13.60 -20.01
CA ASN A 245 -2.89 -14.02 -18.66
C ASN A 245 -1.73 -13.89 -17.67
N ASN A 246 -0.50 -13.63 -18.12
CA ASN A 246 0.66 -13.51 -17.25
C ASN A 246 0.79 -12.09 -16.70
N HIS A 247 0.65 -11.94 -15.39
CA HIS A 247 0.67 -10.66 -14.69
C HIS A 247 1.87 -10.59 -13.75
N ASP A 248 2.58 -9.48 -13.77
CA ASP A 248 3.68 -9.14 -12.86
C ASP A 248 3.45 -7.72 -12.36
N LEU A 249 3.23 -7.54 -11.07
CA LEU A 249 2.93 -6.25 -10.44
C LEU A 249 3.91 -6.04 -9.30
N ASN A 250 4.42 -4.81 -9.17
CA ASN A 250 5.23 -4.35 -8.07
C ASN A 250 4.73 -2.97 -7.60
N GLY A 251 4.63 -2.77 -6.30
CA GLY A 251 4.33 -1.48 -5.67
C GLY A 251 5.22 -1.24 -4.47
N GLN A 252 5.79 -0.05 -4.41
CA GLN A 252 6.71 0.40 -3.38
C GLN A 252 6.25 1.73 -2.82
N MET A 253 6.41 1.89 -1.50
CA MET A 253 6.26 3.18 -0.82
C MET A 253 7.42 3.38 0.14
N SER A 254 7.92 4.62 0.19
CA SER A 254 9.01 5.04 1.07
C SER A 254 8.71 6.45 1.55
N GLY A 255 8.81 6.70 2.85
CA GLY A 255 8.64 8.04 3.36
C GLY A 255 9.26 8.21 4.74
N SER A 256 9.61 9.46 5.02
CA SER A 256 10.15 9.87 6.31
C SER A 256 9.56 11.20 6.76
N ALA A 257 9.35 11.35 8.05
CA ALA A 257 8.95 12.60 8.69
C ALA A 257 9.86 12.84 9.88
N THR A 258 10.67 13.89 9.83
CA THR A 258 11.67 14.19 10.87
C THR A 258 11.64 15.67 11.24
N GLY A 259 11.57 15.96 12.52
CA GLY A 259 11.60 17.33 13.02
C GLY A 259 11.31 17.43 14.50
N ASP A 260 11.19 18.66 14.99
CA ASP A 260 10.87 18.90 16.39
C ASP A 260 9.36 18.74 16.66
N GLY A 261 8.99 18.38 17.89
CA GLY A 261 7.61 18.26 18.34
C GLY A 261 6.89 17.03 17.80
N HIS A 262 6.09 17.18 16.76
CA HIS A 262 5.13 16.16 16.32
C HIS A 262 5.35 15.82 14.86
N SER A 263 5.68 14.56 14.58
CA SER A 263 5.75 13.99 13.23
C SER A 263 4.69 12.91 13.04
N HIS A 264 4.17 12.82 11.82
CA HIS A 264 3.18 11.80 11.44
C HIS A 264 3.42 11.33 10.01
N ILE A 265 3.24 10.04 9.75
CA ILE A 265 3.27 9.46 8.40
C ILE A 265 2.17 8.41 8.25
N VAL A 266 1.51 8.42 7.09
CA VAL A 266 0.60 7.37 6.65
C VAL A 266 0.95 6.96 5.22
N GLY A 267 0.92 5.66 4.95
CA GLY A 267 1.12 5.14 3.61
C GLY A 267 0.36 3.84 3.37
N ALA A 268 -0.02 3.62 2.12
CA ALA A 268 -0.67 2.39 1.70
C ALA A 268 -0.32 2.04 0.25
N THR A 269 -0.20 0.74 -0.03
CA THR A 269 -0.12 0.20 -1.38
C THR A 269 -1.20 -0.85 -1.59
N ASN A 270 -1.70 -0.97 -2.82
CA ASN A 270 -2.66 -1.99 -3.21
C ASN A 270 -2.36 -2.47 -4.62
N LEU A 271 -2.12 -3.77 -4.76
CA LEU A 271 -1.95 -4.44 -6.05
C LEU A 271 -3.12 -5.38 -6.27
N GLN A 272 -3.68 -5.37 -7.47
CA GLN A 272 -4.74 -6.27 -7.86
C GLN A 272 -4.45 -6.87 -9.23
N SER A 273 -4.63 -8.17 -9.35
CA SER A 273 -4.49 -8.89 -10.60
C SER A 273 -5.65 -9.85 -10.75
N ASN A 274 -6.42 -9.71 -11.82
CA ASN A 274 -7.43 -10.69 -12.21
C ASN A 274 -6.97 -11.40 -13.49
N SER A 275 -6.54 -12.66 -13.40
CA SER A 275 -6.19 -13.47 -14.56
C SER A 275 -7.20 -14.60 -14.70
N SER A 276 -8.06 -14.54 -15.73
CA SER A 276 -9.07 -15.58 -16.03
C SER A 276 -10.02 -15.89 -14.86
N GLY A 277 -10.40 -14.87 -14.07
CA GLY A 277 -11.32 -14.99 -12.94
C GLY A 277 -10.66 -15.34 -11.59
N VAL A 278 -9.32 -15.49 -11.55
CA VAL A 278 -8.56 -15.62 -10.31
C VAL A 278 -8.07 -14.23 -9.89
N ASN A 279 -8.64 -13.72 -8.80
CA ASN A 279 -8.28 -12.43 -8.22
C ASN A 279 -7.21 -12.61 -7.15
N ASN A 280 -6.03 -12.06 -7.41
CA ASN A 280 -4.99 -11.87 -6.41
C ASN A 280 -4.99 -10.40 -5.98
N THR A 281 -5.06 -10.13 -4.69
CA THR A 281 -4.98 -8.79 -4.12
C THR A 281 -4.02 -8.77 -2.93
N ILE A 282 -3.12 -7.81 -2.90
CA ILE A 282 -2.26 -7.53 -1.75
C ILE A 282 -2.38 -6.05 -1.41
N SER A 283 -2.71 -5.75 -0.17
CA SER A 283 -2.74 -4.39 0.36
C SER A 283 -1.81 -4.31 1.56
N MET A 284 -0.90 -3.35 1.57
CA MET A 284 -0.01 -3.06 2.68
C MET A 284 -0.30 -1.65 3.19
N PHE A 285 -0.19 -1.43 4.49
CA PHE A 285 -0.36 -0.10 5.08
C PHE A 285 0.58 0.13 6.26
N GLY A 286 0.88 1.40 6.51
CA GLY A 286 1.55 1.87 7.71
C GLY A 286 1.01 3.24 8.12
N ASP A 287 0.91 3.47 9.42
CA ASP A 287 0.42 4.71 10.01
C ASP A 287 1.12 4.89 11.36
N ALA A 288 1.77 6.03 11.56
CA ALA A 288 2.43 6.34 12.81
C ALA A 288 2.41 7.82 13.15
N ASP A 289 2.45 8.03 14.45
CA ASP A 289 2.44 9.30 15.13
C ASP A 289 3.55 9.29 16.19
N ALA A 290 4.42 10.30 16.17
CA ALA A 290 5.49 10.47 17.14
C ALA A 290 5.47 11.91 17.64
N GLN A 291 4.97 12.07 18.86
CA GLN A 291 4.86 13.35 19.54
C GLN A 291 5.87 13.45 20.70
N THR A 292 6.49 14.61 20.81
CA THR A 292 7.32 15.01 21.95
C THR A 292 7.06 16.48 22.32
N ASP A 293 7.74 16.97 23.35
CA ASP A 293 7.71 18.39 23.71
C ASP A 293 8.14 19.27 22.51
N PRO A 294 7.78 20.57 22.47
CA PRO A 294 8.04 21.42 21.30
C PRO A 294 9.50 21.52 20.85
N ASN A 295 10.47 21.26 21.74
CA ASN A 295 11.91 21.26 21.43
C ASN A 295 12.51 19.85 21.40
N GLY A 296 11.69 18.81 21.60
CA GLY A 296 12.10 17.42 21.46
C GLY A 296 12.09 17.01 20.00
N GLN A 297 12.86 15.98 19.65
CA GLN A 297 12.95 15.46 18.29
C GLN A 297 12.00 14.28 18.09
N SER A 298 11.41 14.19 16.91
CA SER A 298 10.57 13.08 16.45
C SER A 298 11.04 12.65 15.05
N ALA A 299 11.03 11.35 14.79
CA ALA A 299 11.38 10.79 13.48
C ALA A 299 10.56 9.54 13.19
N ILE A 300 10.00 9.45 11.99
CA ILE A 300 9.25 8.30 11.49
C ILE A 300 9.77 7.92 10.12
N ASP A 301 9.99 6.63 9.89
CA ASP A 301 10.29 6.03 8.58
C ASP A 301 9.26 4.94 8.27
N LEU A 302 8.71 4.95 7.06
CA LEU A 302 7.81 3.94 6.52
C LEU A 302 8.33 3.43 5.19
N ASN A 303 8.52 2.12 5.09
CA ASN A 303 8.98 1.47 3.87
C ASN A 303 8.11 0.24 3.57
N SER A 304 7.71 0.06 2.32
CA SER A 304 7.03 -1.16 1.89
C SER A 304 7.38 -1.52 0.45
N ASP A 305 7.44 -2.83 0.22
CA ASP A 305 7.58 -3.46 -1.08
C ASP A 305 6.51 -4.56 -1.17
N SER A 306 5.83 -4.64 -2.30
CA SER A 306 4.76 -5.60 -2.54
C SER A 306 4.79 -6.04 -3.99
N HIS A 307 4.52 -7.31 -4.25
CA HIS A 307 4.45 -7.85 -5.59
C HIS A 307 3.39 -8.94 -5.75
N ILE A 308 2.89 -9.08 -6.97
CA ILE A 308 2.08 -10.22 -7.42
C ILE A 308 2.73 -10.79 -8.67
N LYS A 309 2.98 -12.10 -8.67
CA LYS A 309 3.43 -12.84 -9.85
C LYS A 309 2.49 -13.98 -10.13
N ASN A 310 2.06 -14.11 -11.38
CA ASN A 310 1.20 -15.22 -11.77
C ASN A 310 1.88 -16.57 -11.48
N GLY A 311 1.18 -17.46 -10.78
CA GLY A 311 1.68 -18.78 -10.37
C GLY A 311 2.50 -18.81 -9.08
N GLU A 312 2.94 -17.66 -8.56
CA GLU A 312 3.72 -17.56 -7.32
C GLU A 312 2.94 -16.91 -6.15
N GLY A 313 1.74 -16.36 -6.40
CA GLY A 313 0.93 -15.71 -5.36
C GLY A 313 1.34 -14.25 -5.10
N GLY A 314 0.86 -13.69 -3.99
CA GLY A 314 1.25 -12.35 -3.52
C GLY A 314 2.40 -12.44 -2.52
N ALA A 315 3.23 -11.40 -2.44
CA ALA A 315 4.23 -11.28 -1.39
C ALA A 315 4.54 -9.80 -1.13
N GLY A 316 4.94 -9.47 0.09
CA GLY A 316 5.35 -8.13 0.42
C GLY A 316 5.70 -7.93 1.88
N ASN A 317 6.25 -6.77 2.17
CA ASN A 317 6.61 -6.35 3.51
C ASN A 317 6.27 -4.89 3.72
N VAL A 318 5.97 -4.54 4.97
CA VAL A 318 5.92 -3.16 5.44
C VAL A 318 6.70 -3.06 6.75
N ASN A 319 7.62 -2.12 6.80
CA ASN A 319 8.42 -1.75 7.96
C ASN A 319 8.05 -0.32 8.35
N LEU A 320 7.81 -0.13 9.64
CA LEU A 320 7.55 1.17 10.22
C LEU A 320 8.46 1.35 11.44
N ASN A 321 9.22 2.43 11.47
CA ASN A 321 10.04 2.82 12.61
C ASN A 321 9.62 4.22 13.05
N ALA A 322 9.33 4.40 14.33
CA ALA A 322 9.03 5.69 14.90
C ALA A 322 9.90 5.89 16.15
N SER A 323 10.37 7.12 16.37
CA SER A 323 11.17 7.47 17.54
C SER A 323 10.89 8.89 18.01
N ALA A 324 11.05 9.11 19.31
CA ALA A 324 10.96 10.44 19.90
C ALA A 324 11.98 10.60 21.04
N ILE A 325 12.55 11.80 21.15
CA ILE A 325 13.47 12.22 22.21
C ILE A 325 12.94 13.52 22.80
N GLY A 326 12.81 13.59 24.11
CA GLY A 326 12.27 14.75 24.83
C GLY A 326 11.60 14.34 26.13
N GLY A 327 11.13 15.32 26.90
CA GLY A 327 10.55 15.09 28.23
C GLY A 327 9.30 14.22 28.16
N ASN A 328 8.25 14.73 27.54
CA ASN A 328 7.08 13.94 27.19
C ASN A 328 7.29 13.28 25.84
N LYS A 329 6.85 12.03 25.72
CA LYS A 329 6.84 11.27 24.48
C LYS A 329 5.55 10.48 24.38
N ASP A 330 4.95 10.51 23.21
CA ASP A 330 3.82 9.68 22.83
C ASP A 330 4.06 9.18 21.41
N ILE A 331 4.39 7.91 21.28
CA ILE A 331 4.68 7.27 20.01
C ILE A 331 3.63 6.19 19.82
N VAL A 332 2.95 6.19 18.68
CA VAL A 332 2.01 5.17 18.28
C VAL A 332 2.31 4.80 16.84
N GLY A 333 2.33 3.50 16.55
CA GLY A 333 2.47 3.00 15.20
C GLY A 333 1.56 1.81 14.96
N GLN A 334 1.11 1.67 13.72
CA GLN A 334 0.44 0.49 13.22
C GLN A 334 0.89 0.19 11.79
N ASN A 335 1.03 -1.09 11.46
CA ASN A 335 1.19 -1.52 10.08
C ASN A 335 0.52 -2.87 9.85
N GLY A 336 0.39 -3.27 8.60
CA GLY A 336 -0.25 -4.54 8.31
C GLY A 336 -0.37 -4.87 6.85
N ALA A 337 -0.97 -6.03 6.63
CA ALA A 337 -1.21 -6.62 5.33
C ALA A 337 -2.63 -7.19 5.27
N LYS A 338 -3.27 -7.02 4.12
CA LYS A 338 -4.46 -7.78 3.73
C LYS A 338 -4.17 -8.45 2.40
N VAL A 339 -4.20 -9.77 2.38
CA VAL A 339 -3.93 -10.56 1.18
C VAL A 339 -5.11 -11.47 0.88
N ASN A 340 -5.44 -11.58 -0.40
CA ASN A 340 -6.35 -12.58 -0.91
C ASN A 340 -5.76 -13.09 -2.23
N ASP A 341 -5.16 -14.26 -2.22
CA ASP A 341 -4.49 -14.88 -3.36
C ASP A 341 -4.84 -16.38 -3.47
N ALA A 342 -4.07 -17.13 -4.26
CA ALA A 342 -4.25 -18.57 -4.42
C ALA A 342 -4.10 -19.39 -3.11
N ASN A 343 -3.39 -18.86 -2.10
CA ASN A 343 -3.20 -19.51 -0.80
C ASN A 343 -4.40 -19.25 0.13
N GLY A 344 -5.16 -18.18 -0.10
CA GLY A 344 -6.37 -17.84 0.64
C GLY A 344 -6.37 -16.38 1.13
N GLY A 345 -7.21 -16.10 2.12
CA GLY A 345 -7.28 -14.79 2.77
C GLY A 345 -6.40 -14.71 4.01
N THR A 346 -5.55 -13.68 4.08
CA THR A 346 -4.75 -13.35 5.27
C THR A 346 -5.02 -11.91 5.69
N LEU A 347 -5.18 -11.71 7.00
CA LEU A 347 -5.22 -10.38 7.62
C LEU A 347 -4.18 -10.34 8.73
N ALA A 348 -3.24 -9.40 8.63
CA ALA A 348 -2.17 -9.21 9.59
C ALA A 348 -2.15 -7.73 10.01
N ILE A 349 -2.29 -7.47 11.31
CA ILE A 349 -2.29 -6.13 11.89
C ILE A 349 -1.31 -6.11 13.06
N ASN A 350 -0.42 -5.14 13.06
CA ASN A 350 0.61 -4.95 14.06
C ASN A 350 0.52 -3.53 14.61
N TYR A 351 0.71 -3.40 15.92
CA TYR A 351 0.58 -2.16 16.67
C TYR A 351 1.67 -2.07 17.73
N GLY A 352 2.19 -0.86 17.94
CA GLY A 352 3.13 -0.55 19.01
C GLY A 352 2.92 0.85 19.54
N SER A 353 3.18 1.05 20.82
CA SER A 353 3.11 2.36 21.47
C SER A 353 4.11 2.51 22.61
N VAL A 354 4.61 3.73 22.78
CA VAL A 354 5.43 4.16 23.90
C VAL A 354 4.93 5.51 24.37
N ASN A 355 4.48 5.58 25.62
CA ASN A 355 4.08 6.82 26.26
C ASN A 355 4.90 7.02 27.54
N GLY A 356 5.48 8.19 27.74
CA GLY A 356 6.20 8.46 28.98
C GLY A 356 6.52 9.92 29.19
N ASN A 357 6.88 10.25 30.43
CA ASN A 357 7.25 11.60 30.84
C ASN A 357 8.57 11.60 31.64
N GLY A 358 9.35 12.66 31.45
CA GLY A 358 10.65 12.87 32.05
C GLY A 358 11.26 14.21 31.62
N THR A 359 12.58 14.21 31.49
CA THR A 359 13.44 15.30 31.02
C THR A 359 13.78 15.11 29.55
N GLU A 360 14.43 16.10 28.95
CA GLU A 360 14.90 16.10 27.56
C GLU A 360 15.78 14.90 27.18
N ASN A 361 16.33 14.17 28.15
CA ASN A 361 17.13 12.95 27.93
C ASN A 361 16.29 11.66 27.82
N SER A 362 14.95 11.78 27.89
CA SER A 362 14.04 10.64 27.75
C SER A 362 13.84 10.30 26.27
N SER A 363 13.66 9.03 25.95
CA SER A 363 13.54 8.57 24.57
C SER A 363 12.56 7.40 24.45
N GLY A 364 12.05 7.18 23.24
CA GLY A 364 11.22 6.02 22.90
C GLY A 364 11.35 5.66 21.43
N SER A 365 11.04 4.40 21.12
CA SER A 365 10.98 3.90 19.75
C SER A 365 9.96 2.79 19.60
N VAL A 366 9.33 2.73 18.43
CA VAL A 366 8.45 1.66 17.98
C VAL A 366 8.97 1.16 16.64
N VAL A 367 9.16 -0.15 16.50
CA VAL A 367 9.55 -0.82 15.26
C VAL A 367 8.53 -1.92 14.96
N LEU A 368 7.87 -1.83 13.82
CA LEU A 368 6.85 -2.76 13.38
C LEU A 368 7.25 -3.35 12.03
N ASN A 369 7.23 -4.67 11.93
CA ASN A 369 7.40 -5.38 10.68
C ASN A 369 6.21 -6.28 10.42
N THR A 370 5.66 -6.17 9.21
CA THR A 370 4.73 -7.15 8.66
C THR A 370 5.34 -7.71 7.39
N ASN A 371 5.42 -9.03 7.29
CA ASN A 371 5.91 -9.75 6.12
C ASN A 371 4.87 -10.79 5.70
N TYR A 372 4.63 -10.91 4.40
CA TYR A 372 3.84 -11.96 3.78
C TYR A 372 4.62 -12.57 2.62
N THR A 373 4.76 -13.88 2.60
CA THR A 373 5.51 -14.61 1.58
C THR A 373 4.59 -15.20 0.50
N ALA A 374 5.19 -15.51 -0.65
CA ALA A 374 4.55 -16.19 -1.78
C ALA A 374 3.93 -17.55 -1.39
N ASP A 375 4.45 -18.19 -0.36
CA ASP A 375 3.96 -19.47 0.17
C ASP A 375 2.72 -19.32 1.07
N GLY A 376 2.27 -18.09 1.32
CA GLY A 376 1.11 -17.79 2.18
C GLY A 376 1.46 -17.60 3.65
N ASP A 377 2.75 -17.54 4.00
CA ASP A 377 3.18 -17.35 5.38
C ASP A 377 3.23 -15.86 5.72
N ALA A 378 2.54 -15.47 6.79
CA ALA A 378 2.62 -14.15 7.37
C ALA A 378 3.43 -14.16 8.67
N LYS A 379 4.19 -13.09 8.89
CA LYS A 379 4.95 -12.84 10.12
C LYS A 379 4.80 -11.38 10.54
N LEU A 380 4.50 -11.19 11.83
CA LEU A 380 4.40 -9.91 12.51
C LEU A 380 5.50 -9.84 13.57
N GLU A 381 6.26 -8.75 13.58
CA GLU A 381 7.21 -8.43 14.64
C GLU A 381 6.92 -7.03 15.17
N SER A 382 6.66 -6.93 16.46
CA SER A 382 6.41 -5.67 17.15
C SER A 382 7.47 -5.49 18.21
N LEU A 383 8.17 -4.36 18.19
CA LEU A 383 9.12 -3.97 19.21
C LEU A 383 8.80 -2.53 19.62
N ALA A 384 8.66 -2.31 20.92
CA ALA A 384 8.57 -0.97 21.48
C ALA A 384 9.52 -0.87 22.67
N ASP A 385 10.31 0.19 22.71
CA ASP A 385 11.34 0.44 23.72
C ASP A 385 11.23 1.88 24.21
N GLY A 386 11.46 2.10 25.50
CA GLY A 386 11.38 3.44 26.06
C GLY A 386 12.23 3.64 27.30
N ASN A 387 12.62 4.89 27.50
CA ASN A 387 13.38 5.36 28.64
C ASN A 387 12.80 6.70 29.15
N SER A 388 12.48 6.80 30.43
CA SER A 388 11.94 8.01 31.08
C SER A 388 12.82 8.42 32.25
N ILE A 389 13.55 9.53 32.12
CA ILE A 389 14.47 10.04 33.15
C ILE A 389 13.90 11.30 33.74
N SER A 390 13.80 11.40 35.07
CA SER A 390 13.38 12.63 35.74
C SER A 390 14.31 13.04 36.88
N THR A 391 14.34 14.34 37.18
CA THR A 391 15.20 14.96 38.21
C THR A 391 14.40 15.99 39.02
N ASN A 392 14.99 16.49 40.11
CA ASN A 392 14.41 17.54 40.96
C ASN A 392 13.06 17.15 41.60
N ASN A 393 12.93 15.88 42.05
CA ASN A 393 11.71 15.35 42.68
C ASN A 393 10.48 15.32 41.78
N GLN A 394 10.67 15.35 40.46
CA GLN A 394 9.61 15.06 39.51
C GLN A 394 9.47 13.54 39.31
N ASN A 395 8.23 13.07 39.19
CA ASN A 395 7.97 11.67 38.89
C ASN A 395 8.22 11.40 37.41
N SER A 396 8.78 10.23 37.12
CA SER A 396 8.85 9.67 35.77
C SER A 396 7.83 8.54 35.64
N SER A 397 7.29 8.37 34.44
CA SER A 397 6.43 7.25 34.09
C SER A 397 6.71 6.79 32.67
N LEU A 398 6.45 5.50 32.43
CA LEU A 398 6.64 4.88 31.14
C LEU A 398 5.61 3.77 30.96
N ASN A 399 4.93 3.77 29.84
CA ASN A 399 4.04 2.72 29.37
C ASN A 399 4.47 2.32 27.97
N VAL A 400 4.58 1.02 27.74
CA VAL A 400 4.96 0.40 26.48
C VAL A 400 3.93 -0.67 26.18
N ASN A 401 3.32 -0.63 25.00
CA ASN A 401 2.37 -1.67 24.58
C ASN A 401 2.63 -2.10 23.15
N ASN A 402 2.56 -3.40 22.90
CA ASN A 402 2.59 -3.99 21.58
C ASN A 402 1.40 -4.91 21.44
N GLN A 403 0.75 -4.88 20.28
CA GLN A 403 -0.31 -5.80 19.92
C GLN A 403 -0.08 -6.31 18.50
N ALA A 404 -0.37 -7.58 18.27
CA ALA A 404 -0.33 -8.14 16.93
C ALA A 404 -1.46 -9.17 16.77
N ASP A 405 -2.13 -9.11 15.63
CA ASP A 405 -3.27 -9.94 15.27
C ASP A 405 -3.02 -10.52 13.87
N LEU A 406 -2.95 -11.85 13.79
CA LEU A 406 -2.74 -12.59 12.55
C LEU A 406 -3.87 -13.61 12.36
N ASN A 407 -4.64 -13.42 11.30
CA ASN A 407 -5.57 -14.41 10.77
C ASN A 407 -4.97 -14.96 9.46
N ASN A 408 -4.54 -16.22 9.50
CA ASN A 408 -3.87 -16.86 8.38
C ASN A 408 -4.86 -17.67 7.52
N THR A 409 -4.48 -17.95 6.27
CA THR A 409 -5.20 -18.74 5.27
C THR A 409 -5.73 -20.09 5.77
N ASN A 410 -5.04 -20.71 6.73
CA ASN A 410 -5.40 -21.99 7.34
C ASN A 410 -6.50 -21.85 8.43
N GLY A 411 -7.01 -20.64 8.68
CA GLY A 411 -8.01 -20.34 9.70
C GLY A 411 -7.47 -20.33 11.13
N VAL A 412 -6.14 -20.29 11.31
CA VAL A 412 -5.50 -20.13 12.61
C VAL A 412 -5.43 -18.65 12.95
N ASP A 413 -6.12 -18.30 14.04
CA ASP A 413 -6.08 -16.98 14.66
C ASP A 413 -5.00 -16.95 15.74
N ASN A 414 -3.96 -16.13 15.51
CA ASN A 414 -2.88 -15.88 16.43
C ASN A 414 -2.91 -14.43 16.89
N HIS A 415 -2.89 -14.23 18.21
CA HIS A 415 -2.98 -12.90 18.82
C HIS A 415 -1.92 -12.74 19.89
N GLY A 416 -1.40 -11.52 20.06
CA GLY A 416 -0.42 -11.21 21.09
C GLY A 416 -0.62 -9.80 21.63
N LEU A 417 -0.43 -9.68 22.94
CA LEU A 417 -0.35 -8.40 23.65
C LEU A 417 0.83 -8.48 24.62
N ALA A 418 1.78 -7.56 24.48
CA ALA A 418 2.86 -7.33 25.44
C ALA A 418 2.70 -5.92 26.00
N SER A 419 2.67 -5.77 27.32
CA SER A 419 2.47 -4.47 27.97
C SER A 419 3.39 -4.31 29.18
N ALA A 420 4.19 -3.26 29.19
CA ALA A 420 5.05 -2.88 30.31
C ALA A 420 4.67 -1.49 30.80
N GLY A 421 4.57 -1.29 32.12
CA GLY A 421 4.20 -0.01 32.72
C GLY A 421 4.92 0.23 34.03
N GLY A 422 5.30 1.48 34.30
CA GLY A 422 5.97 1.81 35.55
C GLY A 422 5.89 3.28 35.93
N ILE A 423 6.09 3.54 37.22
CA ILE A 423 6.20 4.88 37.80
C ILE A 423 7.40 4.89 38.74
N SER A 424 8.17 5.97 38.73
CA SER A 424 9.27 6.18 39.66
C SER A 424 9.29 7.60 40.22
N SER A 425 9.68 7.72 41.49
CA SER A 425 9.81 9.00 42.20
C SER A 425 11.08 9.05 43.04
N GLY A 426 11.60 10.26 43.22
CA GLY A 426 12.81 10.57 43.99
C GLY A 426 13.48 11.82 43.44
N GLU A 427 14.56 12.29 44.08
CA GLU A 427 15.35 13.41 43.56
C GLU A 427 15.83 13.12 42.14
N ASN A 428 16.24 11.87 41.88
CA ASN A 428 16.48 11.32 40.55
C ASN A 428 15.64 10.05 40.36
N SER A 429 15.03 9.91 39.19
CA SER A 429 14.28 8.72 38.81
C SER A 429 14.56 8.33 37.36
N ASN A 430 14.50 7.02 37.08
CA ASN A 430 14.69 6.47 35.75
C ASN A 430 13.78 5.26 35.56
N LEU A 431 13.17 5.12 34.38
CA LEU A 431 12.49 3.91 33.95
C LEU A 431 12.98 3.49 32.57
N THR A 432 13.24 2.20 32.40
CA THR A 432 13.47 1.56 31.11
C THR A 432 12.44 0.47 30.91
N GLY A 433 11.78 0.46 29.76
CA GLY A 433 10.73 -0.50 29.46
C GLY A 433 10.80 -0.98 28.04
N SER A 434 10.40 -2.23 27.81
CA SER A 434 10.29 -2.81 26.48
C SER A 434 9.15 -3.80 26.36
N GLY A 435 8.65 -3.93 25.13
CA GLY A 435 7.69 -4.94 24.72
C GLY A 435 8.10 -5.51 23.37
N GLN A 436 8.00 -6.82 23.23
CA GLN A 436 8.29 -7.52 21.99
C GLN A 436 7.22 -8.58 21.73
N LEU A 437 6.73 -8.63 20.50
CA LEU A 437 5.90 -9.72 19.99
C LEU A 437 6.47 -10.26 18.69
N VAL A 438 6.40 -11.57 18.53
CA VAL A 438 6.64 -12.27 17.26
C VAL A 438 5.48 -13.23 17.06
N ILE A 439 4.74 -13.03 15.97
CA ILE A 439 3.57 -13.84 15.62
C ILE A 439 3.73 -14.30 14.17
N ASP A 440 3.57 -15.60 13.93
CA ASP A 440 3.58 -16.16 12.59
C ASP A 440 2.55 -17.30 12.47
N GLY A 441 2.52 -17.97 11.32
CA GLY A 441 1.65 -19.13 11.09
C GLY A 441 1.96 -20.35 11.98
N SER A 442 3.14 -20.40 12.59
CA SER A 442 3.61 -21.51 13.43
C SER A 442 3.34 -21.32 14.92
N GLY A 443 3.13 -20.08 15.37
CA GLY A 443 2.70 -19.78 16.73
C GLY A 443 2.94 -18.34 17.16
N THR A 444 2.96 -18.14 18.49
CA THR A 444 3.14 -16.82 19.12
C THR A 444 4.26 -16.84 20.15
N GLY A 445 4.98 -15.72 20.26
CA GLY A 445 6.02 -15.51 21.26
C GLY A 445 6.21 -14.03 21.58
N GLY A 446 6.95 -13.74 22.64
CA GLY A 446 7.21 -12.35 23.00
C GLY A 446 7.85 -12.15 24.36
N SER A 447 8.07 -10.88 24.70
CA SER A 447 8.56 -10.46 26.00
C SER A 447 7.98 -9.11 26.41
N SER A 448 7.98 -8.86 27.71
CA SER A 448 7.64 -7.58 28.30
C SER A 448 8.56 -7.36 29.50
N ASN A 449 9.15 -6.17 29.58
CA ASN A 449 10.11 -5.82 30.62
C ASN A 449 9.87 -4.39 31.11
N MET A 450 9.94 -4.19 32.42
CA MET A 450 9.97 -2.87 33.03
C MET A 450 10.97 -2.85 34.18
N GLU A 451 11.84 -1.85 34.17
CA GLU A 451 12.81 -1.56 35.20
C GLU A 451 12.66 -0.11 35.66
N ALA A 452 12.57 0.11 36.96
CA ALA A 452 12.37 1.42 37.56
C ALA A 452 13.36 1.64 38.71
N PHE A 453 13.98 2.82 38.72
CA PHE A 453 14.91 3.31 39.74
C PHE A 453 14.45 4.64 40.27
N GLY A 454 14.54 4.83 41.59
CA GLY A 454 14.33 6.11 42.24
C GLY A 454 15.35 6.31 43.36
N GLY A 455 15.80 7.53 43.61
CA GLY A 455 16.81 7.75 44.64
C GLY A 455 17.23 9.20 44.83
N GLY A 456 18.15 9.39 45.77
CA GLY A 456 18.70 10.69 46.14
C GLY A 456 18.24 11.14 47.51
N ASN A 457 18.17 12.46 47.72
CA ASN A 457 17.75 13.04 48.98
C ASN A 457 16.24 12.91 49.18
N GLY A 458 15.82 12.47 50.37
CA GLY A 458 14.41 12.30 50.71
C GLY A 458 13.84 10.92 50.33
N SER A 459 12.54 10.85 50.12
CA SER A 459 11.81 9.60 49.89
C SER A 459 11.78 9.22 48.40
N SER A 460 11.83 7.92 48.10
CA SER A 460 11.77 7.39 46.74
C SER A 460 10.84 6.20 46.63
N ALA A 461 10.28 5.98 45.45
CA ALA A 461 9.43 4.84 45.13
C ALA A 461 9.64 4.39 43.68
N ALA A 462 9.42 3.10 43.41
CA ALA A 462 9.51 2.51 42.09
C ALA A 462 8.45 1.41 41.96
N GLU A 463 7.61 1.52 40.94
CA GLU A 463 6.55 0.57 40.60
C GLU A 463 6.76 0.05 39.18
N THR A 464 6.66 -1.27 39.00
CA THR A 464 6.83 -1.93 37.70
C THR A 464 5.74 -2.95 37.46
N ASN A 465 5.32 -3.07 36.20
CA ASN A 465 4.37 -4.05 35.72
C ASN A 465 4.84 -4.54 34.34
N ALA A 466 4.85 -5.85 34.14
CA ALA A 466 5.10 -6.47 32.85
C ALA A 466 4.07 -7.58 32.63
N ALA A 467 3.41 -7.59 31.48
CA ALA A 467 2.39 -8.58 31.16
C ALA A 467 2.47 -9.02 29.70
N LEU A 468 2.14 -10.28 29.47
CA LEU A 468 2.14 -10.94 28.18
C LEU A 468 0.88 -11.81 28.08
N SER A 469 0.11 -11.63 27.01
CA SER A 469 -1.08 -12.41 26.68
C SER A 469 -0.96 -12.88 25.24
N LEU A 470 -0.80 -14.18 25.04
CA LEU A 470 -0.64 -14.80 23.73
C LEU A 470 -1.78 -15.77 23.45
N ILE A 471 -2.26 -15.83 22.22
CA ILE A 471 -3.20 -16.84 21.73
C ILE A 471 -2.52 -17.55 20.57
N ASP A 472 -2.30 -18.86 20.73
CA ASP A 472 -1.70 -19.72 19.71
C ASP A 472 -2.74 -20.76 19.28
N GLY A 473 -3.29 -20.63 18.07
CA GLY A 473 -4.36 -21.52 17.57
C GLY A 473 -5.54 -21.66 18.54
N GLY A 474 -5.97 -20.53 19.14
CA GLY A 474 -7.04 -20.49 20.14
C GLY A 474 -6.64 -20.93 21.55
N VAL A 475 -5.36 -21.18 21.82
CA VAL A 475 -4.85 -21.52 23.17
C VAL A 475 -4.28 -20.27 23.85
N PRO A 476 -4.99 -19.69 24.84
CA PRO A 476 -4.50 -18.52 25.55
C PRO A 476 -3.39 -18.86 26.55
N ARG A 477 -2.38 -18.01 26.63
CA ARG A 477 -1.22 -18.07 27.52
C ARG A 477 -0.97 -16.67 28.10
N ASN A 478 -1.32 -16.51 29.38
CA ASN A 478 -1.29 -15.21 30.04
C ASN A 478 -0.34 -15.25 31.24
N SER A 479 0.56 -14.28 31.29
CA SER A 479 1.58 -14.12 32.32
C SER A 479 1.70 -12.65 32.71
N SER A 480 1.86 -12.37 34.01
CA SER A 480 2.07 -11.01 34.48
C SER A 480 2.93 -10.98 35.74
N VAL A 481 3.76 -9.95 35.86
CA VAL A 481 4.64 -9.69 37.00
C VAL A 481 4.50 -8.23 37.40
N GLN A 482 4.39 -7.97 38.70
CA GLN A 482 4.28 -6.64 39.28
C GLN A 482 5.22 -6.47 40.47
N GLY A 483 5.82 -5.29 40.57
CA GLY A 483 6.76 -4.91 41.60
C GLY A 483 6.43 -3.55 42.19
N SER A 484 6.61 -3.40 43.50
CA SER A 484 6.50 -2.10 44.17
C SER A 484 7.49 -2.01 45.32
N VAL A 485 8.25 -0.92 45.33
CA VAL A 485 9.31 -0.63 46.30
C VAL A 485 9.23 0.82 46.72
N SER A 486 9.40 1.09 48.01
CA SER A 486 9.45 2.44 48.55
C SER A 486 10.45 2.54 49.69
N ALA A 487 11.10 3.70 49.85
CA ALA A 487 11.98 4.01 50.95
C ALA A 487 11.80 5.46 51.41
N THR A 488 11.91 5.69 52.72
CA THR A 488 11.85 7.02 53.34
C THR A 488 13.08 7.23 54.20
N GLY A 489 13.76 8.38 54.10
CA GLY A 489 14.95 8.72 54.89
C GLY A 489 15.61 10.01 54.39
N ASP A 490 16.80 10.32 54.90
CA ASP A 490 17.59 11.47 54.44
C ASP A 490 18.15 11.20 53.04
N LYS A 491 18.60 9.96 52.80
CA LYS A 491 18.97 9.45 51.47
C LYS A 491 18.35 8.09 51.23
N THR A 492 17.75 7.90 50.06
CA THR A 492 17.12 6.64 49.67
C THR A 492 17.55 6.19 48.28
N SER A 493 17.42 4.89 48.02
CA SER A 493 17.56 4.30 46.70
C SER A 493 16.67 3.06 46.60
N VAL A 494 15.86 3.02 45.55
CA VAL A 494 14.89 1.95 45.27
C VAL A 494 15.08 1.46 43.83
N HIS A 495 14.89 0.16 43.63
CA HIS A 495 15.05 -0.51 42.34
C HIS A 495 14.03 -1.63 42.21
N SER A 496 13.26 -1.61 41.12
CA SER A 496 12.20 -2.55 40.82
C SER A 496 12.36 -3.08 39.39
N ILE A 497 12.29 -4.39 39.20
CA ILE A 497 12.34 -5.06 37.89
C ILE A 497 11.19 -6.06 37.80
N SER A 498 10.44 -6.00 36.69
CA SER A 498 9.43 -6.97 36.32
C SER A 498 9.65 -7.42 34.87
N THR A 499 9.82 -8.72 34.65
CA THR A 499 10.05 -9.28 33.30
C THR A 499 9.18 -10.51 33.08
N VAL A 500 8.58 -10.59 31.90
CA VAL A 500 7.85 -11.76 31.41
C VAL A 500 8.37 -12.11 30.03
N THR A 501 8.72 -13.37 29.79
CA THR A 501 9.05 -13.87 28.45
C THR A 501 8.25 -15.14 28.15
N ASP A 502 7.91 -15.33 26.89
CA ASP A 502 7.42 -16.61 26.37
C ASP A 502 8.14 -16.92 25.06
N GLN A 503 8.96 -17.96 25.09
CA GLN A 503 9.68 -18.47 23.93
C GLN A 503 9.30 -19.93 23.73
N ASN A 504 8.71 -20.23 22.57
CA ASN A 504 8.36 -21.61 22.17
C ASN A 504 7.52 -22.36 23.22
N GLY A 505 6.60 -21.67 23.90
CA GLY A 505 5.76 -22.29 24.94
C GLY A 505 6.35 -22.27 26.35
N VAL A 506 7.57 -21.75 26.54
CA VAL A 506 8.23 -21.68 27.84
C VAL A 506 8.10 -20.27 28.40
N GLN A 507 7.31 -20.15 29.47
CA GLN A 507 7.05 -18.89 30.16
C GLN A 507 8.05 -18.67 31.30
N THR A 508 8.79 -17.56 31.29
CA THR A 508 9.71 -17.15 32.36
C THR A 508 9.25 -15.84 32.98
N LEU A 509 9.19 -15.79 34.31
CA LEU A 509 8.80 -14.62 35.08
C LEU A 509 9.97 -14.26 36.00
N ASN A 510 10.46 -13.03 35.93
CA ASN A 510 11.49 -12.51 36.82
C ASN A 510 10.97 -11.27 37.54
N ASN A 511 11.22 -11.19 38.85
CA ASN A 511 10.78 -10.09 39.69
C ASN A 511 11.85 -9.78 40.74
N TYR A 512 12.41 -8.58 40.72
CA TYR A 512 13.47 -8.14 41.64
C TYR A 512 13.14 -6.79 42.25
N GLN A 513 13.25 -6.69 43.57
CA GLN A 513 12.82 -5.53 44.34
C GLN A 513 13.85 -5.22 45.43
N HIS A 514 14.38 -4.00 45.47
CA HIS A 514 15.43 -3.60 46.39
C HIS A 514 15.28 -2.16 46.88
N ALA A 515 15.38 -1.95 48.19
CA ALA A 515 15.31 -0.63 48.82
C ALA A 515 16.44 -0.44 49.83
N THR A 516 17.01 0.76 49.83
CA THR A 516 17.93 1.24 50.85
C THR A 516 17.47 2.60 51.39
N SER A 517 17.68 2.82 52.68
CA SER A 517 17.39 4.09 53.34
C SER A 517 18.45 4.38 54.39
N ILE A 518 18.95 5.62 54.39
CA ILE A 518 19.90 6.16 55.37
C ILE A 518 19.27 7.41 55.97
N ALA A 519 19.13 7.45 57.29
CA ALA A 519 18.64 8.63 58.00
C ALA A 519 19.33 8.79 59.35
N SER A 520 19.50 10.03 59.77
CA SER A 520 19.91 10.40 61.14
C SER A 520 18.79 10.23 62.18
N GLY A 521 17.53 10.09 61.70
CA GLY A 521 16.32 9.83 62.48
C GLY A 521 15.59 8.54 62.06
N SER A 522 14.29 8.62 61.76
CA SER A 522 13.49 7.45 61.32
C SER A 522 13.71 7.13 59.84
N SER A 523 14.05 5.88 59.53
CA SER A 523 14.13 5.34 58.17
C SER A 523 13.15 4.17 57.99
N SER A 524 12.64 3.99 56.78
CA SER A 524 11.86 2.81 56.40
C SER A 524 12.19 2.38 54.98
N SER A 525 12.14 1.07 54.73
CA SER A 525 12.27 0.47 53.40
C SER A 525 11.25 -0.67 53.28
N SER A 526 10.60 -0.77 52.12
CA SER A 526 9.62 -1.79 51.82
C SER A 526 9.81 -2.26 50.38
N ALA A 527 9.71 -3.57 50.16
CA ALA A 527 9.79 -4.20 48.86
C ALA A 527 8.74 -5.31 48.78
N SER A 528 7.98 -5.34 47.68
CA SER A 528 6.91 -6.32 47.46
C SER A 528 6.90 -6.79 46.01
N ASN A 529 6.66 -8.09 45.81
CA ASN A 529 6.62 -8.71 44.50
C ASN A 529 5.36 -9.56 44.32
N TYR A 530 4.84 -9.59 43.09
CA TYR A 530 3.69 -10.38 42.69
C TYR A 530 3.91 -10.97 41.29
N ALA A 531 3.54 -12.24 41.08
CA ALA A 531 3.67 -12.92 39.81
C ALA A 531 2.51 -13.90 39.59
N VAL A 532 2.00 -13.96 38.37
CA VAL A 532 0.87 -14.82 37.99
C VAL A 532 1.18 -15.59 36.72
N LEU A 533 1.04 -16.92 36.83
CA LEU A 533 1.01 -17.87 35.72
C LEU A 533 -0.38 -18.52 35.67
N ARG A 534 -1.11 -18.37 34.56
CA ARG A 534 -2.43 -18.99 34.41
C ARG A 534 -2.34 -20.23 33.51
N LYS A 535 -2.53 -21.42 34.09
CA LYS A 535 -2.65 -22.69 33.34
C LYS A 535 -4.11 -22.97 32.94
N LYS A 536 -4.34 -23.52 31.75
CA LYS A 536 -5.66 -24.04 31.33
C LYS A 536 -6.18 -25.11 32.31
N ARG A 537 -7.45 -24.98 32.71
CA ARG A 537 -8.23 -26.09 33.28
C ARG A 537 -8.57 -27.03 32.11
N ALA A 538 -8.04 -28.25 32.11
CA ALA A 538 -8.32 -29.22 31.06
C ALA A 538 -9.84 -29.37 30.89
N VAL A 539 -10.35 -29.04 29.70
CA VAL A 539 -11.72 -29.40 29.32
C VAL A 539 -11.71 -30.92 29.25
N ARG A 540 -12.14 -31.58 30.33
CA ARG A 540 -12.53 -32.98 30.26
C ARG A 540 -13.58 -33.03 29.16
N ARG A 541 -13.21 -33.53 27.97
CA ARG A 541 -14.18 -34.12 27.05
C ARG A 541 -15.01 -35.02 27.96
N LYS A 542 -16.28 -34.68 28.21
CA LYS A 542 -17.23 -35.66 28.73
C LYS A 542 -17.12 -36.79 27.74
N THR A 543 -16.43 -37.87 28.13
CA THR A 543 -16.60 -39.16 27.49
C THR A 543 -18.10 -39.32 27.37
N ALA A 544 -18.60 -39.35 26.15
CA ALA A 544 -19.95 -39.77 25.90
C ALA A 544 -20.07 -41.13 26.57
N ARG A 545 -20.68 -41.18 27.75
CA ARG A 545 -21.19 -42.43 28.27
C ARG A 545 -22.22 -42.82 27.23
N LEU A 546 -21.93 -43.90 26.50
CA LEU A 546 -22.93 -44.66 25.78
C LEU A 546 -24.13 -44.77 26.73
N GLY A 547 -25.24 -44.14 26.34
CA GLY A 547 -26.48 -44.24 27.07
C GLY A 547 -26.96 -45.70 27.12
N PRO A 548 -28.04 -45.97 27.87
CA PRO A 548 -28.52 -47.33 28.23
C PRO A 548 -28.97 -48.22 27.06
N LEU A 549 -28.64 -47.90 25.82
CA LEU A 549 -28.89 -48.73 24.63
C LEU A 549 -27.97 -49.95 24.51
N PHE A 550 -26.93 -50.06 25.35
CA PHE A 550 -26.05 -51.24 25.40
C PHE A 550 -26.53 -52.36 26.34
N ASP A 551 -27.55 -52.12 27.19
CA ASP A 551 -28.14 -53.12 28.09
C ASP A 551 -29.40 -53.82 27.52
N MET A 552 -29.73 -53.57 26.24
CA MET A 552 -30.87 -54.22 25.56
C MET A 552 -30.46 -55.17 24.41
N LEU A 553 -29.16 -55.42 24.22
CA LEU A 553 -28.65 -56.29 23.15
C LEU A 553 -27.81 -57.48 23.64
N PHE A 554 -27.82 -57.78 24.95
CA PHE A 554 -27.41 -59.07 25.52
C PHE A 554 -28.36 -59.53 26.61
#